data_AF-A0A4R0PM56-F1
#
_entry.id   AF-A0A4R0PM56-F1
#
_cell.length_a   1.000
_cell.length_b   1.000
_cell.length_c   1.000
_cell.angle_alpha   90.00
_cell.angle_beta   90.00
_cell.angle_gamma   90.00
#
_symmetry.space_group_name_H-M   'P 1'
#
loop_
_entity.id
_entity.type
_entity.pdbx_description
1 polymer ?
#
loop_
_entity_poly.entity_id
_entity_poly.type
_entity_poly.pdbx_seq_one_letter_code
_entity_poly.pdbx_strand_id
1 'polypeptide(L)'
;MFQKICIKSKEKDTQKVDISFLLDSMLFYGKVIVLVHKEELITLLRYFGEDFLTELITSGRIELRVRENILGSMSFPGDKYGIGLFEGKGKSYSTILYEAHRETVRNSASNQKFSDHFSKITQPFQYTQDITEQIKADFENESLLKKLLPIYINARLPQFQLPDELSIEIIKDNSFGPFDAYTLNTNMDIIKLNELSKEMKGDDHHDFNYSGFLLALSESQGDIFIASHFESELVTSKLYSDFISQQLEDLIRRRSKSEENLHLFGEYILENCHSIGDAFMSGMISKKELLEILETADKFRDWLLKIPEDKNIIWEYHKAVSEKTIADKLPTKATRFVIFEGIGIALDVLGAGGIGTAVGLGLSAVDNFYLDKLIGGWKPNQFIEKDLIPAIKKQEQ
;
A
#
# COMPACT_ATOMS: atom_id res chain seq x y z
N MET A 1 10.51 20.89 11.34
CA MET A 1 11.71 20.14 11.74
C MET A 1 11.82 20.20 13.26
N PHE A 2 12.10 19.09 13.92
CA PHE A 2 12.28 18.98 15.38
C PHE A 2 11.04 19.27 16.24
N GLN A 3 9.83 19.15 15.69
CA GLN A 3 8.60 19.37 16.48
C GLN A 3 8.22 18.14 17.30
N LYS A 4 8.01 17.01 16.63
CA LYS A 4 7.63 15.73 17.23
C LYS A 4 8.43 14.60 16.57
N ILE A 5 8.90 13.66 17.35
CA ILE A 5 9.49 12.41 16.85
C ILE A 5 8.84 11.23 17.55
N CYS A 6 8.57 10.16 16.81
CA CYS A 6 8.09 8.91 17.38
C CYS A 6 9.15 7.82 17.25
N ILE A 7 9.54 7.25 18.38
CA ILE A 7 10.55 6.20 18.49
C ILE A 7 9.84 4.88 18.79
N LYS A 8 10.00 3.90 17.88
CA LYS A 8 9.60 2.51 18.08
C LYS A 8 10.83 1.59 18.11
N SER A 9 10.64 0.35 18.55
CA SER A 9 11.71 -0.63 18.59
C SER A 9 12.36 -0.87 17.24
N LYS A 10 13.68 -1.03 17.22
CA LYS A 10 14.43 -1.49 16.03
C LYS A 10 14.55 -3.02 16.05
N GLU A 11 14.33 -3.68 14.91
CA GLU A 11 14.47 -5.14 14.79
C GLU A 11 15.89 -5.66 15.07
N LYS A 12 16.92 -4.84 14.81
CA LYS A 12 18.30 -5.31 14.59
C LYS A 12 19.25 -5.26 15.78
N ASP A 13 18.85 -4.75 16.94
CA ASP A 13 19.76 -4.61 18.08
C ASP A 13 19.37 -5.44 19.29
N THR A 14 20.39 -5.84 20.07
CA THR A 14 20.19 -6.44 21.41
C THR A 14 19.46 -5.48 22.35
N GLN A 15 19.58 -4.18 22.07
CA GLN A 15 18.86 -3.11 22.74
C GLN A 15 17.58 -2.78 21.96
N LYS A 16 16.42 -3.09 22.53
CA LYS A 16 15.12 -2.88 21.87
C LYS A 16 14.78 -1.39 21.67
N VAL A 17 15.35 -0.52 22.50
CA VAL A 17 15.28 0.95 22.37
C VAL A 17 16.69 1.52 22.40
N ASP A 18 17.03 2.32 21.40
CA ASP A 18 18.30 3.04 21.33
C ASP A 18 18.31 4.21 22.33
N ILE A 19 18.91 3.98 23.51
CA ILE A 19 18.88 4.94 24.63
C ILE A 19 19.68 6.20 24.30
N SER A 20 20.79 6.08 23.56
CA SER A 20 21.59 7.25 23.15
C SER A 20 20.76 8.15 22.24
N PHE A 21 20.16 7.58 21.20
CA PHE A 21 19.30 8.31 20.29
C PHE A 21 18.08 8.92 20.99
N LEU A 22 17.50 8.21 21.95
CA LEU A 22 16.39 8.72 22.77
C LEU A 22 16.80 9.98 23.55
N LEU A 23 17.96 9.97 24.21
CA LEU A 23 18.46 11.12 24.97
C LEU A 23 18.76 12.32 24.05
N ASP A 24 19.41 12.09 22.91
CA ASP A 24 19.65 13.13 21.92
C ASP A 24 18.33 13.71 21.39
N SER A 25 17.32 12.85 21.18
CA SER A 25 15.99 13.29 20.75
C SER A 25 15.32 14.19 21.78
N MET A 26 15.48 13.92 23.08
CA MET A 26 14.94 14.79 24.15
C MET A 26 15.59 16.18 24.19
N LEU A 27 16.81 16.31 23.66
CA LEU A 27 17.51 17.59 23.55
C LEU A 27 16.98 18.42 22.37
N PHE A 28 16.76 17.78 21.22
CA PHE A 28 16.43 18.50 19.98
C PHE A 28 14.93 18.66 19.73
N TYR A 29 14.11 17.67 20.10
CA TYR A 29 12.68 17.68 19.76
C TYR A 29 11.83 18.31 20.85
N GLY A 30 10.82 19.09 20.44
CA GLY A 30 9.83 19.64 21.35
C GLY A 30 8.97 18.57 22.04
N LYS A 31 8.82 17.40 21.42
CA LYS A 31 8.11 16.24 21.98
C LYS A 31 8.70 14.94 21.45
N VAL A 32 9.02 14.02 22.36
CA VAL A 32 9.51 12.68 22.05
C VAL A 32 8.46 11.65 22.45
N ILE A 33 7.88 10.96 21.49
CA ILE A 33 6.93 9.88 21.73
C ILE A 33 7.70 8.57 21.67
N VAL A 34 7.53 7.71 22.67
CA VAL A 34 8.20 6.40 22.72
C VAL A 34 7.13 5.33 22.78
N LEU A 35 7.04 4.52 21.72
CA LEU A 35 6.17 3.35 21.68
C LEU A 35 6.88 2.16 22.29
N VAL A 36 6.29 1.58 23.34
CA VAL A 36 6.87 0.47 24.08
C VAL A 36 5.92 -0.71 24.16
N HIS A 37 6.45 -1.92 24.10
CA HIS A 37 5.82 -3.10 24.67
C HIS A 37 6.63 -3.51 25.91
N LYS A 38 6.40 -4.71 26.45
CA LYS A 38 7.07 -5.23 27.65
C LYS A 38 8.60 -5.10 27.59
N GLU A 39 9.24 -5.51 26.50
CA GLU A 39 10.72 -5.58 26.40
C GLU A 39 11.37 -4.20 26.29
N GLU A 40 10.73 -3.26 25.59
CA GLU A 40 11.19 -1.87 25.52
C GLU A 40 11.07 -1.19 26.88
N LEU A 41 9.97 -1.41 27.58
CA LEU A 41 9.77 -0.86 28.93
C LEU A 41 10.78 -1.43 29.93
N ILE A 42 11.09 -2.73 29.86
CA ILE A 42 12.18 -3.34 30.65
C ILE A 42 13.51 -2.63 30.35
N THR A 43 13.79 -2.32 29.09
CA THR A 43 15.01 -1.59 28.69
C THR A 43 15.02 -0.20 29.34
N LEU A 44 13.94 0.57 29.25
CA LEU A 44 13.85 1.90 29.86
C LEU A 44 14.03 1.84 31.39
N LEU A 45 13.38 0.89 32.06
CA LEU A 45 13.49 0.72 33.51
C LEU A 45 14.90 0.34 33.96
N ARG A 46 15.63 -0.46 33.17
CA ARG A 46 17.02 -0.82 33.49
C ARG A 46 17.98 0.36 33.38
N TYR A 47 17.77 1.26 32.43
CA TYR A 47 18.66 2.40 32.20
C TYR A 47 18.31 3.62 33.06
N PHE A 48 17.02 3.90 33.24
CA PHE A 48 16.55 5.09 33.94
C PHE A 48 16.10 4.81 35.37
N GLY A 49 15.62 3.60 35.68
CA GLY A 49 14.89 3.34 36.91
C GLY A 49 13.50 3.95 36.90
N GLU A 50 12.69 3.60 37.91
CA GLU A 50 11.29 4.05 38.03
C GLU A 50 11.19 5.57 38.24
N ASP A 51 11.96 6.12 39.17
CA ASP A 51 11.85 7.53 39.57
C ASP A 51 12.23 8.49 38.44
N PHE A 52 13.38 8.26 37.80
CA PHE A 52 13.82 9.12 36.71
C PHE A 52 12.93 8.97 35.47
N LEU A 53 12.46 7.75 35.16
CA LEU A 53 11.51 7.55 34.06
C LEU A 53 10.19 8.29 34.34
N THR A 54 9.71 8.28 35.58
CA THR A 54 8.53 9.05 36.02
C THR A 54 8.75 10.55 35.82
N GLU A 55 9.91 11.08 36.19
CA GLU A 55 10.26 12.49 35.99
C GLU A 55 10.29 12.85 34.50
N LEU A 56 10.90 12.02 33.65
CA LEU A 56 10.93 12.25 32.20
C LEU A 56 9.52 12.31 31.57
N ILE A 57 8.61 11.45 32.04
CA ILE A 57 7.22 11.42 31.55
C ILE A 57 6.46 12.65 32.06
N THR A 58 6.48 12.89 33.37
CA THR A 58 5.68 13.95 34.01
C THR A 58 6.16 15.36 33.69
N SER A 59 7.46 15.54 33.39
CA SER A 59 8.01 16.80 32.88
C SER A 59 7.76 17.02 31.38
N GLY A 60 7.14 16.06 30.69
CA GLY A 60 6.82 16.12 29.27
C GLY A 60 8.02 15.92 28.33
N ARG A 61 9.15 15.43 28.84
CA ARG A 61 10.34 15.11 28.01
C ARG A 61 10.10 13.91 27.13
N ILE A 62 9.35 12.93 27.63
CA ILE A 62 8.83 11.82 26.84
C ILE A 62 7.33 11.65 27.03
N GLU A 63 6.65 11.27 25.96
CA GLU A 63 5.32 10.70 26.02
C GLU A 63 5.43 9.19 25.79
N LEU A 64 5.24 8.42 26.86
CA LEU A 64 5.32 6.96 26.79
C LEU A 64 3.96 6.38 26.39
N ARG A 65 3.96 5.59 25.32
CA ARG A 65 2.77 4.92 24.77
C ARG A 65 2.96 3.42 24.80
N VAL A 66 2.11 2.70 25.53
CA VAL A 66 2.22 1.25 25.66
C VAL A 66 1.38 0.57 24.60
N ARG A 67 2.02 -0.17 23.71
CA ARG A 67 1.37 -0.93 22.64
C ARG A 67 0.64 -2.13 23.22
N GLU A 68 -0.64 -2.30 22.91
CA GLU A 68 -1.39 -3.50 23.29
C GLU A 68 -1.45 -4.54 22.16
N ASN A 69 -1.19 -4.10 20.93
CA ASN A 69 -1.10 -4.95 19.75
C ASN A 69 0.15 -4.63 18.92
N ILE A 70 0.57 -5.61 18.11
CA ILE A 70 1.69 -5.48 17.19
C ILE A 70 1.28 -6.00 15.81
N LEU A 71 1.97 -5.52 14.77
CA LEU A 71 1.89 -6.13 13.46
C LEU A 71 2.74 -7.40 13.45
N GLY A 72 2.25 -8.42 12.74
CA GLY A 72 2.99 -9.67 12.62
C GLY A 72 2.65 -10.41 11.34
N SER A 73 3.55 -11.31 10.95
CA SER A 73 3.36 -12.26 9.88
C SER A 73 3.26 -13.67 10.44
N MET A 74 2.35 -14.48 9.90
CA MET A 74 2.23 -15.91 10.16
C MET A 74 2.75 -16.69 8.96
N SER A 75 3.40 -17.81 9.23
CA SER A 75 3.65 -18.86 8.25
C SER A 75 2.84 -20.09 8.62
N PHE A 76 2.10 -20.63 7.66
CA PHE A 76 1.29 -21.84 7.79
C PHE A 76 1.87 -22.94 6.89
N PRO A 77 1.51 -24.23 7.14
CA PRO A 77 1.94 -25.33 6.28
C PRO A 77 1.53 -25.12 4.81
N GLY A 78 2.42 -25.53 3.89
CA GLY A 78 2.21 -25.43 2.45
C GLY A 78 2.48 -24.03 1.89
N ASP A 79 3.50 -23.34 2.41
CA ASP A 79 3.94 -22.00 1.96
C ASP A 79 2.82 -20.97 1.85
N LYS A 80 2.02 -20.95 2.93
CA LYS A 80 0.94 -19.99 3.12
C LYS A 80 1.34 -18.99 4.17
N TYR A 81 1.01 -17.73 3.94
CA TYR A 81 1.37 -16.63 4.81
C TYR A 81 0.16 -15.78 5.12
N GLY A 82 0.12 -15.24 6.34
CA GLY A 82 -0.90 -14.31 6.77
C GLY A 82 -0.27 -13.10 7.44
N ILE A 83 -1.00 -12.00 7.46
CA ILE A 83 -0.62 -10.79 8.19
C ILE A 83 -1.78 -10.44 9.10
N GLY A 84 -1.48 -9.94 10.30
CA GLY A 84 -2.52 -9.46 11.19
C GLY A 84 -1.98 -8.66 12.36
N LEU A 85 -2.93 -8.25 13.20
CA LEU A 85 -2.64 -7.71 14.51
C LEU A 85 -2.57 -8.85 15.51
N PHE A 86 -1.51 -8.84 16.31
CA PHE A 86 -1.29 -9.82 17.37
C PHE A 86 -1.45 -9.13 18.70
N GLU A 87 -2.29 -9.72 19.53
CA GLU A 87 -2.54 -9.30 20.89
C GLU A 87 -2.23 -10.48 21.80
N GLY A 88 -1.43 -10.22 22.83
CA GLY A 88 -1.19 -11.25 23.83
C GLY A 88 -2.47 -11.50 24.63
N LYS A 89 -2.90 -12.77 24.74
CA LYS A 89 -4.07 -13.11 25.55
C LYS A 89 -3.92 -12.61 26.98
N GLY A 90 -4.80 -11.70 27.40
CA GLY A 90 -4.76 -11.08 28.74
C GLY A 90 -3.65 -10.04 28.94
N LYS A 91 -2.95 -9.62 27.87
CA LYS A 91 -1.93 -8.55 27.92
C LYS A 91 -2.60 -7.19 27.72
N SER A 92 -3.38 -6.78 28.72
CA SER A 92 -3.83 -5.39 28.78
C SER A 92 -2.66 -4.45 29.01
N TYR A 93 -2.84 -3.18 28.70
CA TYR A 93 -1.95 -2.07 29.05
C TYR A 93 -1.40 -2.17 30.49
N SER A 94 -2.28 -2.32 31.49
CA SER A 94 -1.87 -2.45 32.89
C SER A 94 -1.09 -3.74 33.18
N THR A 95 -1.43 -4.83 32.48
CA THR A 95 -0.69 -6.10 32.58
C THR A 95 0.72 -5.97 32.02
N ILE A 96 0.89 -5.29 30.88
CA ILE A 96 2.21 -5.05 30.28
C ILE A 96 3.09 -4.22 31.22
N LEU A 97 2.55 -3.16 31.83
CA LEU A 97 3.25 -2.34 32.83
C LEU A 97 3.70 -3.20 34.03
N TYR A 98 2.77 -3.99 34.60
CA TYR A 98 3.05 -4.85 35.74
C TYR A 98 4.16 -5.87 35.44
N GLU A 99 4.08 -6.53 34.28
CA GLU A 99 5.02 -7.58 33.89
C GLU A 99 6.41 -7.01 33.59
N ALA A 100 6.50 -5.86 32.93
CA ALA A 100 7.78 -5.21 32.67
C ALA A 100 8.48 -4.84 33.99
N HIS A 101 7.76 -4.28 34.95
CA HIS A 101 8.33 -3.94 36.26
C HIS A 101 8.70 -5.16 37.09
N ARG A 102 7.97 -6.28 36.94
CA ARG A 102 8.32 -7.53 37.62
C ARG A 102 9.69 -8.09 37.20
N GLU A 103 10.14 -7.81 35.99
CA GLU A 103 11.47 -8.20 35.51
C GLU A 103 12.61 -7.38 36.15
N THR A 104 12.30 -6.23 36.77
CA THR A 104 13.26 -5.41 37.53
C THR A 104 13.09 -5.56 39.04
N VAL A 105 11.86 -5.80 39.52
CA VAL A 105 11.51 -5.87 40.95
C VAL A 105 10.72 -7.15 41.27
N ARG A 106 11.28 -7.99 42.15
CA ARG A 106 10.63 -9.23 42.61
C ARG A 106 9.67 -9.00 43.78
N ASN A 107 8.75 -8.04 43.66
CA ASN A 107 7.74 -7.74 44.68
C ASN A 107 6.38 -7.40 44.04
N SER A 108 5.40 -8.29 44.21
CA SER A 108 4.06 -8.15 43.60
C SER A 108 3.34 -6.85 43.99
N ALA A 109 3.38 -6.45 45.27
CA ALA A 109 2.73 -5.23 45.73
C ALA A 109 3.38 -3.97 45.14
N SER A 110 4.70 -3.96 44.98
CA SER A 110 5.43 -2.89 44.28
C SER A 110 5.06 -2.84 42.80
N ASN A 111 4.99 -3.99 42.14
CA ASN A 111 4.65 -4.09 40.72
C ASN A 111 3.22 -3.61 40.44
N GLN A 112 2.28 -3.90 41.36
CA GLN A 112 0.91 -3.40 41.26
C GLN A 112 0.87 -1.87 41.42
N LYS A 113 1.57 -1.34 42.43
CA LYS A 113 1.67 0.12 42.63
C LYS A 113 2.28 0.83 41.42
N PHE A 114 3.35 0.26 40.85
CA PHE A 114 3.96 0.74 39.62
C PHE A 114 2.93 0.78 38.49
N SER A 115 2.24 -0.33 38.23
CA SER A 115 1.23 -0.41 37.16
C SER A 115 0.09 0.61 37.37
N ASP A 116 -0.43 0.73 38.59
CA ASP A 116 -1.48 1.69 38.94
C ASP A 116 -1.02 3.16 38.83
N HIS A 117 0.27 3.43 39.06
CA HIS A 117 0.85 4.75 38.92
C HIS A 117 1.14 5.08 37.45
N PHE A 118 1.90 4.22 36.76
CA PHE A 118 2.28 4.39 35.36
C PHE A 118 1.08 4.42 34.43
N SER A 119 0.00 3.69 34.77
CA SER A 119 -1.24 3.73 34.00
C SER A 119 -1.87 5.13 33.93
N LYS A 120 -1.61 5.99 34.92
CA LYS A 120 -2.14 7.36 35.02
C LYS A 120 -1.29 8.41 34.31
N ILE A 121 0.00 8.14 34.13
CA ILE A 121 0.95 9.08 33.50
C ILE A 121 1.36 8.65 32.08
N THR A 122 0.96 7.46 31.64
CA THR A 122 1.17 6.96 30.28
C THR A 122 -0.16 6.68 29.59
N GLN A 123 -0.15 6.30 28.31
CA GLN A 123 -1.36 5.99 27.57
C GLN A 123 -1.19 4.71 26.75
N PRO A 124 -2.26 3.93 26.52
CA PRO A 124 -2.21 2.81 25.58
C PRO A 124 -2.08 3.32 24.14
N PHE A 125 -1.62 2.42 23.26
CA PHE A 125 -1.63 2.57 21.81
C PHE A 125 -2.05 1.25 21.17
N GLN A 126 -2.90 1.34 20.15
CA GLN A 126 -3.33 0.21 19.35
C GLN A 126 -3.35 0.64 17.88
N TYR A 127 -2.88 -0.25 17.02
CA TYR A 127 -3.24 -0.23 15.62
C TYR A 127 -4.73 -0.54 15.47
N THR A 128 -5.40 0.17 14.56
CA THR A 128 -6.81 -0.05 14.22
C THR A 128 -6.98 -1.14 13.16
N GLN A 129 -8.19 -1.62 12.91
CA GLN A 129 -8.42 -2.61 11.85
C GLN A 129 -8.16 -2.03 10.44
N ASP A 130 -8.39 -0.73 10.25
CA ASP A 130 -8.17 -0.04 8.96
C ASP A 130 -6.74 -0.25 8.40
N ILE A 131 -5.72 -0.29 9.27
CA ILE A 131 -4.35 -0.54 8.81
C ILE A 131 -4.17 -1.96 8.27
N THR A 132 -4.87 -2.94 8.84
CA THR A 132 -4.79 -4.32 8.35
C THR A 132 -5.47 -4.47 7.01
N GLU A 133 -6.56 -3.74 6.75
CA GLU A 133 -7.21 -3.70 5.44
C GLU A 133 -6.29 -3.06 4.41
N GLN A 134 -5.62 -1.96 4.76
CA GLN A 134 -4.63 -1.34 3.87
C GLN A 134 -3.45 -2.27 3.58
N ILE A 135 -2.91 -2.96 4.58
CA ILE A 135 -1.80 -3.90 4.39
C ILE A 135 -2.24 -5.09 3.51
N LYS A 136 -3.47 -5.58 3.68
CA LYS A 136 -4.03 -6.63 2.81
C LYS A 136 -4.16 -6.14 1.38
N ALA A 137 -4.65 -4.92 1.15
CA ALA A 137 -4.75 -4.33 -0.18
C ALA A 137 -3.37 -4.16 -0.84
N ASP A 138 -2.36 -3.72 -0.07
CA ASP A 138 -0.98 -3.65 -0.54
C ASP A 138 -0.41 -5.03 -0.88
N PHE A 139 -0.75 -6.05 -0.08
CA PHE A 139 -0.31 -7.41 -0.32
C PHE A 139 -0.96 -8.02 -1.57
N GLU A 140 -2.25 -7.76 -1.80
CA GLU A 140 -2.98 -8.18 -3.01
C GLU A 140 -2.54 -7.40 -4.28
N ASN A 141 -1.66 -6.40 -4.15
CA ASN A 141 -1.15 -5.61 -5.27
C ASN A 141 0.16 -6.18 -5.84
N GLU A 142 0.04 -7.04 -6.87
CA GLU A 142 1.18 -7.65 -7.56
C GLU A 142 2.20 -6.63 -8.09
N SER A 143 1.75 -5.50 -8.62
CA SER A 143 2.61 -4.44 -9.18
C SER A 143 3.48 -3.79 -8.11
N LEU A 144 2.93 -3.62 -6.89
CA LEU A 144 3.68 -3.14 -5.75
C LEU A 144 4.67 -4.21 -5.27
N LEU A 145 4.24 -5.47 -5.11
CA LEU A 145 5.12 -6.54 -4.64
C LEU A 145 6.31 -6.77 -5.58
N LYS A 146 6.10 -6.68 -6.91
CA LYS A 146 7.17 -6.78 -7.91
C LYS A 146 8.25 -5.70 -7.75
N LYS A 147 7.91 -4.54 -7.18
CA LYS A 147 8.86 -3.46 -6.89
C LYS A 147 9.55 -3.65 -5.53
N LEU A 148 8.80 -4.11 -4.53
CA LEU A 148 9.31 -4.21 -3.15
C LEU A 148 10.14 -5.46 -2.89
N LEU A 149 9.81 -6.59 -3.52
CA LEU A 149 10.53 -7.85 -3.30
C LEU A 149 12.02 -7.73 -3.69
N PRO A 150 12.40 -7.15 -4.84
CA PRO A 150 13.80 -6.85 -5.15
C PRO A 150 14.54 -6.05 -4.07
N ILE A 151 13.89 -5.00 -3.52
CA ILE A 151 14.46 -4.17 -2.45
C ILE A 151 14.73 -5.04 -1.21
N TYR A 152 13.78 -5.90 -0.85
CA TYR A 152 13.91 -6.80 0.30
C TYR A 152 15.06 -7.80 0.17
N ILE A 153 15.18 -8.43 -1.00
CA ILE A 153 16.21 -9.44 -1.27
C ILE A 153 17.58 -8.77 -1.31
N ASN A 154 17.74 -7.66 -2.03
CA ASN A 154 19.01 -6.93 -2.13
C ASN A 154 19.50 -6.42 -0.76
N ALA A 155 18.58 -6.03 0.14
CA ALA A 155 18.95 -5.60 1.49
C ALA A 155 19.48 -6.73 2.39
N ARG A 156 19.26 -8.00 2.03
CA ARG A 156 19.66 -9.19 2.80
C ARG A 156 20.74 -10.02 2.13
N LEU A 157 20.67 -10.16 0.82
CA LEU A 157 21.52 -11.00 -0.03
C LEU A 157 21.81 -10.25 -1.34
N PRO A 158 22.60 -9.16 -1.31
CA PRO A 158 22.91 -8.34 -2.50
C PRO A 158 23.62 -9.11 -3.62
N GLN A 159 24.21 -10.27 -3.31
CA GLN A 159 24.85 -11.16 -4.28
C GLN A 159 23.87 -12.08 -5.04
N PHE A 160 22.61 -12.17 -4.60
CA PHE A 160 21.61 -12.97 -5.29
C PHE A 160 21.18 -12.28 -6.58
N GLN A 161 21.25 -12.99 -7.70
CA GLN A 161 20.78 -12.49 -8.99
C GLN A 161 19.28 -12.73 -9.09
N LEU A 162 18.51 -11.64 -9.12
CA LEU A 162 17.09 -11.69 -9.40
C LEU A 162 16.86 -12.04 -10.88
N PRO A 163 15.72 -12.67 -11.22
CA PRO A 163 15.34 -12.87 -12.62
C PRO A 163 15.18 -11.52 -13.33
N ASP A 164 15.51 -11.48 -14.63
CA ASP A 164 15.38 -10.26 -15.45
C ASP A 164 13.95 -9.71 -15.46
N GLU A 165 12.97 -10.61 -15.49
CA GLU A 165 11.55 -10.30 -15.34
C GLU A 165 10.97 -11.11 -14.17
N LEU A 166 10.63 -10.42 -13.07
CA LEU A 166 10.04 -11.02 -11.89
C LEU A 166 8.54 -11.26 -12.10
N SER A 167 8.12 -12.53 -12.07
CA SER A 167 6.73 -12.91 -12.01
C SER A 167 6.31 -13.14 -10.56
N ILE A 168 5.11 -12.67 -10.22
CA ILE A 168 4.46 -12.88 -8.93
C ILE A 168 3.01 -13.22 -9.22
N GLU A 169 2.54 -14.31 -8.64
CA GLU A 169 1.12 -14.68 -8.59
C GLU A 169 0.72 -14.82 -7.12
N ILE A 170 -0.40 -14.18 -6.76
CA ILE A 170 -0.94 -14.20 -5.41
C ILE A 170 -2.19 -15.07 -5.39
N ILE A 171 -2.18 -16.13 -4.59
CA ILE A 171 -3.33 -17.03 -4.43
C ILE A 171 -3.87 -16.87 -3.02
N LYS A 172 -5.08 -16.32 -2.91
CA LYS A 172 -5.81 -16.22 -1.65
C LYS A 172 -6.48 -17.54 -1.30
N ASP A 173 -6.22 -18.02 -0.09
CA ASP A 173 -6.84 -19.21 0.48
C ASP A 173 -7.78 -18.82 1.63
N ASN A 174 -9.08 -18.90 1.36
CA ASN A 174 -10.13 -18.60 2.33
C ASN A 174 -10.47 -19.79 3.25
N SER A 175 -9.76 -20.92 3.15
CA SER A 175 -10.06 -22.13 3.93
C SER A 175 -9.41 -22.16 5.32
N PHE A 176 -8.54 -21.20 5.64
CA PHE A 176 -7.68 -21.23 6.82
C PHE A 176 -8.24 -20.45 8.03
N GLY A 177 -9.34 -20.94 8.61
CA GLY A 177 -9.89 -20.42 9.88
C GLY A 177 -10.33 -18.94 9.80
N PRO A 178 -10.22 -18.14 10.88
CA PRO A 178 -10.61 -16.73 10.88
C PRO A 178 -9.57 -15.80 10.24
N PHE A 179 -8.50 -16.34 9.64
CA PHE A 179 -7.39 -15.57 9.08
C PHE A 179 -7.37 -15.69 7.56
N ASP A 180 -7.03 -14.60 6.88
CA ASP A 180 -6.68 -14.69 5.48
C ASP A 180 -5.30 -15.33 5.35
N ALA A 181 -5.19 -16.34 4.49
CA ALA A 181 -3.94 -16.97 4.13
C ALA A 181 -3.69 -16.80 2.64
N TYR A 182 -2.43 -16.62 2.25
CA TYR A 182 -2.06 -16.38 0.87
C TYR A 182 -0.81 -17.17 0.53
N THR A 183 -0.76 -17.70 -0.68
CA THR A 183 0.46 -18.24 -1.29
C THR A 183 1.03 -17.21 -2.25
N LEU A 184 2.34 -17.01 -2.19
CA LEU A 184 3.08 -16.13 -3.10
C LEU A 184 3.96 -16.98 -4.01
N ASN A 185 3.52 -17.18 -5.25
CA ASN A 185 4.28 -17.90 -6.25
C ASN A 185 5.15 -16.91 -7.01
N THR A 186 6.45 -17.19 -7.12
CA THR A 186 7.37 -16.38 -7.92
C THR A 186 8.27 -17.27 -8.76
N ASN A 187 8.87 -16.70 -9.81
CA ASN A 187 9.89 -17.37 -10.62
C ASN A 187 11.31 -17.25 -10.04
N MET A 188 11.48 -16.86 -8.77
CA MET A 188 12.80 -16.80 -8.15
C MET A 188 13.36 -18.20 -7.86
N ASP A 189 14.67 -18.37 -8.04
CA ASP A 189 15.37 -19.59 -7.63
C ASP A 189 15.59 -19.60 -6.11
N ILE A 190 14.58 -20.05 -5.37
CA ILE A 190 14.59 -20.12 -3.90
C ILE A 190 15.67 -21.09 -3.39
N ILE A 191 15.96 -22.15 -4.15
CA ILE A 191 17.03 -23.10 -3.80
C ILE A 191 18.37 -22.36 -3.80
N LYS A 192 18.66 -21.63 -4.89
CA LYS A 192 19.90 -20.86 -4.98
C LYS A 192 19.98 -19.76 -3.94
N LEU A 193 18.86 -19.11 -3.63
CA LEU A 193 18.79 -18.08 -2.60
C LEU A 193 19.15 -18.67 -1.21
N ASN A 194 18.63 -19.85 -0.88
CA ASN A 194 18.92 -20.54 0.37
C ASN A 194 20.38 -21.01 0.45
N GLU A 195 20.93 -21.54 -0.65
CA GLU A 195 22.36 -21.88 -0.73
C GLU A 195 23.26 -20.68 -0.40
N LEU A 196 23.04 -19.54 -1.06
CA LEU A 196 23.83 -18.33 -0.82
C LEU A 196 23.66 -17.78 0.59
N SER A 197 22.44 -17.84 1.12
CA SER A 197 22.16 -17.42 2.49
C SER A 197 22.88 -18.30 3.51
N LYS A 198 22.95 -19.61 3.26
CA LYS A 198 23.68 -20.58 4.09
C LYS A 198 25.19 -20.37 4.01
N GLU A 199 25.73 -20.12 2.81
CA GLU A 199 27.15 -19.77 2.62
C GLU A 199 27.53 -18.52 3.42
N MET A 200 26.65 -17.52 3.46
CA MET A 200 26.91 -16.25 4.14
C MET A 200 26.74 -16.31 5.66
N LYS A 201 25.74 -17.05 6.15
CA LYS A 201 25.33 -17.04 7.58
C LYS A 201 25.74 -18.29 8.36
N GLY A 202 26.19 -19.35 7.69
CA GLY A 202 26.53 -20.61 8.34
C GLY A 202 25.34 -21.21 9.09
N ASP A 203 25.55 -21.57 10.36
CA ASP A 203 24.54 -22.22 11.21
C ASP A 203 23.40 -21.29 11.65
N ASP A 204 23.57 -19.97 11.54
CA ASP A 204 22.51 -18.98 11.81
C ASP A 204 21.58 -18.77 10.60
N HIS A 205 21.71 -19.61 9.57
CA HIS A 205 20.84 -19.58 8.41
C HIS A 205 19.44 -20.11 8.72
N HIS A 206 18.45 -19.42 8.14
CA HIS A 206 17.09 -19.90 8.04
C HIS A 206 16.67 -19.87 6.58
N ASP A 207 16.04 -20.96 6.13
CA ASP A 207 15.49 -21.06 4.79
C ASP A 207 14.54 -19.88 4.53
N PHE A 208 14.69 -19.29 3.36
CA PHE A 208 13.88 -18.19 2.92
C PHE A 208 12.44 -18.61 2.78
N ASN A 209 11.57 -17.74 3.27
CA ASN A 209 10.16 -17.75 3.01
C ASN A 209 9.68 -16.29 2.95
N TYR A 210 8.45 -16.08 2.49
CA TYR A 210 7.95 -14.73 2.28
C TYR A 210 7.45 -14.04 3.56
N SER A 211 7.37 -14.73 4.71
CA SER A 211 6.83 -14.11 5.93
C SER A 211 7.62 -12.88 6.39
N GLY A 212 8.95 -12.92 6.31
CA GLY A 212 9.78 -11.76 6.65
C GLY A 212 9.62 -10.59 5.66
N PHE A 213 9.36 -10.89 4.38
CA PHE A 213 9.05 -9.87 3.37
C PHE A 213 7.72 -9.19 3.66
N LEU A 214 6.70 -9.98 3.99
CA LEU A 214 5.38 -9.50 4.37
C LEU A 214 5.38 -8.73 5.68
N LEU A 215 6.19 -9.15 6.66
CA LEU A 215 6.41 -8.39 7.88
C LEU A 215 7.05 -7.04 7.57
N ALA A 216 8.06 -6.98 6.68
CA ALA A 216 8.67 -5.72 6.29
C ALA A 216 7.68 -4.77 5.59
N LEU A 217 6.81 -5.29 4.71
CA LEU A 217 5.72 -4.53 4.12
C LEU A 217 4.77 -3.99 5.21
N SER A 218 4.37 -4.85 6.14
CA SER A 218 3.46 -4.48 7.24
C SER A 218 4.08 -3.41 8.15
N GLU A 219 5.31 -3.59 8.58
CA GLU A 219 6.03 -2.66 9.46
C GLU A 219 6.26 -1.30 8.79
N SER A 220 6.49 -1.28 7.46
CA SER A 220 6.59 -0.03 6.70
C SER A 220 5.27 0.75 6.67
N GLN A 221 4.13 0.05 6.55
CA GLN A 221 2.80 0.68 6.69
C GLN A 221 2.50 1.09 8.13
N GLY A 222 2.90 0.27 9.10
CA GLY A 222 2.86 0.61 10.53
C GLY A 222 3.58 1.92 10.84
N ASP A 223 4.74 2.10 10.22
CA ASP A 223 5.54 3.32 10.32
C ASP A 223 4.83 4.55 9.75
N ILE A 224 4.25 4.44 8.56
CA ILE A 224 3.44 5.52 7.96
C ILE A 224 2.26 5.87 8.88
N PHE A 225 1.55 4.85 9.37
CA PHE A 225 0.40 5.01 10.26
C PHE A 225 0.78 5.73 11.55
N ILE A 226 1.85 5.30 12.22
CA ILE A 226 2.35 5.92 13.46
C ILE A 226 2.73 7.38 13.21
N ALA A 227 3.50 7.64 12.15
CA ALA A 227 3.94 8.99 11.82
C ALA A 227 2.74 9.91 11.56
N SER A 228 1.73 9.43 10.84
CA SER A 228 0.48 10.15 10.58
C SER A 228 -0.33 10.36 11.86
N HIS A 229 -0.50 9.32 12.69
CA HIS A 229 -1.31 9.37 13.90
C HIS A 229 -0.77 10.40 14.91
N PHE A 230 0.55 10.49 15.04
CA PHE A 230 1.20 11.42 15.97
C PHE A 230 1.63 12.75 15.35
N GLU A 231 1.49 12.91 14.03
CA GLU A 231 2.03 14.02 13.25
C GLU A 231 3.53 14.23 13.52
N SER A 232 4.28 13.12 13.45
CA SER A 232 5.68 13.08 13.90
C SER A 232 6.65 12.72 12.79
N GLU A 233 7.91 13.11 12.96
CA GLU A 233 9.00 12.60 12.14
C GLU A 233 9.18 11.09 12.37
N LEU A 234 9.51 10.40 11.28
CA LEU A 234 9.58 8.94 11.25
C LEU A 234 10.97 8.42 11.63
N VAL A 235 11.02 7.49 12.59
CA VAL A 235 12.24 6.74 12.93
C VAL A 235 12.07 5.31 12.44
N THR A 236 12.77 4.96 11.36
CA THR A 236 12.66 3.64 10.73
C THR A 236 14.00 3.11 10.21
N SER A 237 14.03 1.85 9.77
CA SER A 237 15.21 1.23 9.17
C SER A 237 15.39 1.67 7.71
N LYS A 238 16.60 1.53 7.16
CA LYS A 238 16.86 1.81 5.73
C LYS A 238 15.93 1.01 4.81
N LEU A 239 15.76 -0.29 5.08
CA LEU A 239 14.86 -1.15 4.31
C LEU A 239 13.42 -0.62 4.29
N TYR A 240 12.89 -0.28 5.46
CA TYR A 240 11.51 0.20 5.57
C TYR A 240 11.37 1.60 4.96
N SER A 241 12.38 2.46 5.11
CA SER A 241 12.41 3.76 4.42
C SER A 241 12.38 3.60 2.90
N ASP A 242 13.06 2.60 2.35
CA ASP A 242 13.04 2.31 0.91
C ASP A 242 11.67 1.79 0.47
N PHE A 243 11.02 0.95 1.28
CA PHE A 243 9.65 0.50 1.05
C PHE A 243 8.66 1.67 1.02
N ILE A 244 8.70 2.53 2.06
CA ILE A 244 7.83 3.71 2.17
C ILE A 244 8.04 4.64 0.98
N SER A 245 9.30 4.89 0.60
CA SER A 245 9.62 5.72 -0.56
C SER A 245 9.03 5.14 -1.84
N GLN A 246 9.20 3.83 -2.07
CA GLN A 246 8.66 3.16 -3.24
C GLN A 246 7.13 3.15 -3.29
N GLN A 247 6.46 2.99 -2.15
CA GLN A 247 5.00 3.05 -2.02
C GLN A 247 4.47 4.46 -2.34
N LEU A 248 5.10 5.51 -1.79
CA LEU A 248 4.72 6.89 -2.07
C LEU A 248 4.98 7.27 -3.53
N GLU A 249 6.11 6.86 -4.10
CA GLU A 249 6.41 7.08 -5.51
C GLU A 249 5.38 6.39 -6.41
N ASP A 250 4.97 5.16 -6.08
CA ASP A 250 3.93 4.46 -6.83
C ASP A 250 2.59 5.19 -6.79
N LEU A 251 2.17 5.69 -5.62
CA LEU A 251 0.96 6.50 -5.46
C LEU A 251 1.01 7.77 -6.33
N ILE A 252 2.13 8.50 -6.31
CA ILE A 252 2.33 9.72 -7.11
C ILE A 252 2.30 9.40 -8.61
N ARG A 253 2.98 8.32 -9.02
CA ARG A 253 3.02 7.88 -10.42
C ARG A 253 1.63 7.48 -10.92
N ARG A 254 0.85 6.75 -10.12
CA ARG A 254 -0.54 6.41 -10.48
C ARG A 254 -1.40 7.66 -10.65
N ARG A 255 -1.30 8.64 -9.75
CA ARG A 255 -2.00 9.93 -9.91
C ARG A 255 -1.61 10.67 -11.18
N SER A 256 -0.31 10.69 -11.49
CA SER A 256 0.24 11.35 -12.68
C SER A 256 -0.27 10.67 -13.97
N LYS A 257 -0.28 9.32 -14.01
CA LYS A 257 -0.84 8.57 -15.14
C LYS A 257 -2.35 8.80 -15.30
N SER A 258 -3.10 8.83 -14.20
CA SER A 258 -4.53 9.16 -14.25
C SER A 258 -4.76 10.59 -14.76
N GLU A 259 -3.89 11.54 -14.42
CA GLU A 259 -3.94 12.91 -14.94
C GLU A 259 -3.76 12.95 -16.45
N GLU A 260 -2.72 12.29 -16.94
CA GLU A 260 -2.42 12.20 -18.37
C GLU A 260 -3.57 11.54 -19.13
N ASN A 261 -4.09 10.42 -18.63
CA ASN A 261 -5.23 9.74 -19.23
C ASN A 261 -6.49 10.63 -19.28
N LEU A 262 -6.78 11.40 -18.21
CA LEU A 262 -7.91 12.33 -18.18
C LEU A 262 -7.71 13.48 -19.16
N HIS A 263 -6.48 14.02 -19.24
CA HIS A 263 -6.14 15.09 -20.17
C HIS A 263 -6.34 14.63 -21.62
N LEU A 264 -5.73 13.51 -22.00
CA LEU A 264 -5.88 12.93 -23.33
C LEU A 264 -7.36 12.61 -23.63
N PHE A 265 -8.11 12.03 -22.68
CA PHE A 265 -9.54 11.77 -22.90
C PHE A 265 -10.32 13.07 -23.18
N GLY A 266 -9.98 14.15 -22.46
CA GLY A 266 -10.51 15.48 -22.71
C GLY A 266 -10.18 16.00 -24.11
N GLU A 267 -8.93 15.86 -24.55
CA GLU A 267 -8.47 16.31 -25.87
C GLU A 267 -9.12 15.55 -27.03
N TYR A 268 -9.20 14.22 -26.95
CA TYR A 268 -9.59 13.39 -28.08
C TYR A 268 -11.08 13.02 -28.09
N ILE A 269 -11.74 12.92 -26.93
CA ILE A 269 -13.15 12.49 -26.83
C ILE A 269 -14.08 13.66 -26.54
N LEU A 270 -13.65 14.60 -25.68
CA LEU A 270 -14.44 15.77 -25.30
C LEU A 270 -13.96 17.04 -26.01
N GLU A 271 -13.47 16.89 -27.24
CA GLU A 271 -13.01 18.00 -28.06
C GLU A 271 -14.11 19.09 -28.14
N ASN A 272 -13.72 20.35 -28.01
CA ASN A 272 -14.63 21.50 -28.04
C ASN A 272 -15.72 21.51 -26.94
N CYS A 273 -15.51 20.78 -25.84
CA CYS A 273 -16.35 20.86 -24.64
C CYS A 273 -15.67 21.66 -23.51
N HIS A 274 -16.46 22.22 -22.60
CA HIS A 274 -16.00 22.67 -21.29
C HIS A 274 -15.76 21.46 -20.37
N SER A 275 -14.90 21.57 -19.36
CA SER A 275 -14.96 20.58 -18.27
C SER A 275 -16.32 20.69 -17.56
N ILE A 276 -16.80 19.60 -16.95
CA ILE A 276 -18.05 19.64 -16.16
C ILE A 276 -17.95 20.73 -15.07
N GLY A 277 -16.77 20.87 -14.44
CA GLY A 277 -16.51 21.90 -13.45
C GLY A 277 -16.65 23.32 -14.02
N ASP A 278 -16.04 23.59 -15.19
CA ASP A 278 -16.13 24.91 -15.83
C ASP A 278 -17.56 25.22 -16.30
N ALA A 279 -18.26 24.24 -16.86
CA ALA A 279 -19.65 24.39 -17.27
C ALA A 279 -20.54 24.73 -16.06
N PHE A 280 -20.32 24.10 -14.91
CA PHE A 280 -21.06 24.39 -13.69
C PHE A 280 -20.71 25.78 -13.14
N MET A 281 -19.43 26.11 -13.04
CA MET A 281 -18.96 27.39 -12.50
C MET A 281 -19.36 28.58 -13.37
N SER A 282 -19.45 28.39 -14.70
CA SER A 282 -19.94 29.41 -15.64
C SER A 282 -21.48 29.52 -15.71
N GLY A 283 -22.20 28.65 -15.00
CA GLY A 283 -23.67 28.61 -15.01
C GLY A 283 -24.28 27.99 -16.28
N MET A 284 -23.47 27.33 -17.12
CA MET A 284 -23.95 26.58 -18.29
C MET A 284 -24.78 25.36 -17.87
N ILE A 285 -24.42 24.71 -16.76
CA ILE A 285 -25.22 23.65 -16.13
C ILE A 285 -25.65 24.06 -14.72
N SER A 286 -26.92 23.83 -14.41
CA SER A 286 -27.49 24.08 -13.09
C SER A 286 -27.14 22.97 -12.10
N LYS A 287 -27.39 23.21 -10.81
CA LYS A 287 -27.22 22.18 -9.74
C LYS A 287 -28.05 20.92 -10.00
N LYS A 288 -29.25 21.08 -10.57
CA LYS A 288 -30.15 19.96 -10.87
C LYS A 288 -29.62 19.13 -12.04
N GLU A 289 -29.21 19.80 -13.12
CA GLU A 289 -28.61 19.12 -14.29
C GLU A 289 -27.29 18.44 -13.93
N LEU A 290 -26.45 19.05 -13.08
CA LEU A 290 -25.25 18.40 -12.58
C LEU A 290 -25.57 17.09 -11.84
N LEU A 291 -26.61 17.09 -10.98
CA LEU A 291 -27.02 15.88 -10.27
C LEU A 291 -27.48 14.79 -11.26
N GLU A 292 -28.29 15.14 -12.24
CA GLU A 292 -28.77 14.21 -13.28
C GLU A 292 -27.61 13.64 -14.13
N ILE A 293 -26.60 14.46 -14.46
CA ILE A 293 -25.39 14.01 -15.16
C ILE A 293 -24.57 13.06 -14.27
N LEU A 294 -24.42 13.34 -12.98
CA LEU A 294 -23.65 12.49 -12.07
C LEU A 294 -24.34 11.14 -11.82
N GLU A 295 -25.67 11.12 -11.71
CA GLU A 295 -26.45 9.88 -11.58
C GLU A 295 -26.35 9.01 -12.85
N THR A 296 -26.39 9.62 -14.04
CA THR A 296 -26.21 8.88 -15.31
C THR A 296 -24.75 8.44 -15.52
N ALA A 297 -23.78 9.16 -14.94
CA ALA A 297 -22.37 8.82 -15.00
C ALA A 297 -21.98 7.56 -14.21
N ASP A 298 -22.81 7.07 -13.30
CA ASP A 298 -22.46 5.89 -12.46
C ASP A 298 -22.11 4.67 -13.32
N LYS A 299 -22.84 4.40 -14.40
CA LYS A 299 -22.50 3.29 -15.33
C LYS A 299 -21.16 3.50 -16.04
N PHE A 300 -20.81 4.75 -16.34
CA PHE A 300 -19.53 5.11 -16.93
C PHE A 300 -18.38 4.97 -15.93
N ARG A 301 -18.61 5.35 -14.68
CA ARG A 301 -17.66 5.13 -13.58
C ARG A 301 -17.44 3.65 -13.30
N ASP A 302 -18.50 2.84 -13.28
CA ASP A 302 -18.41 1.38 -13.12
C ASP A 302 -17.64 0.72 -14.27
N TRP A 303 -17.74 1.26 -15.48
CA TRP A 303 -16.94 0.83 -16.62
C TRP A 303 -15.46 1.24 -16.44
N LEU A 304 -15.18 2.49 -16.05
CA LEU A 304 -13.82 2.96 -15.77
C LEU A 304 -13.11 2.11 -14.70
N LEU A 305 -13.81 1.72 -13.63
CA LEU A 305 -13.27 0.90 -12.54
C LEU A 305 -12.79 -0.49 -12.99
N LYS A 306 -13.26 -0.97 -14.14
CA LYS A 306 -12.89 -2.29 -14.69
C LYS A 306 -11.69 -2.20 -15.65
N ILE A 307 -11.25 -1.00 -15.99
CA ILE A 307 -10.08 -0.79 -16.84
C ILE A 307 -8.83 -1.10 -16.00
N PRO A 308 -7.96 -2.03 -16.43
CA PRO A 308 -6.71 -2.30 -15.72
C PRO A 308 -5.81 -1.07 -15.65
N GLU A 309 -5.11 -0.88 -14.53
CA GLU A 309 -4.27 0.32 -14.29
C GLU A 309 -3.17 0.52 -15.35
N ASP A 310 -2.70 -0.54 -16.00
CA ASP A 310 -1.66 -0.47 -17.04
C ASP A 310 -2.21 0.02 -18.39
N LYS A 311 -3.52 -0.04 -18.64
CA LYS A 311 -4.14 0.30 -19.93
C LYS A 311 -4.40 1.80 -20.09
N ASN A 312 -4.50 2.22 -21.36
CA ASN A 312 -4.87 3.57 -21.75
C ASN A 312 -6.39 3.67 -21.90
N ILE A 313 -7.01 4.67 -21.26
CA ILE A 313 -8.48 4.82 -21.21
C ILE A 313 -9.09 5.06 -22.60
N ILE A 314 -8.39 5.78 -23.49
CA ILE A 314 -8.87 6.06 -24.86
C ILE A 314 -8.94 4.77 -25.65
N TRP A 315 -7.91 3.93 -25.57
CA TRP A 315 -7.90 2.65 -26.26
C TRP A 315 -9.05 1.74 -25.78
N GLU A 316 -9.23 1.60 -24.47
CA GLU A 316 -10.30 0.78 -23.90
C GLU A 316 -11.69 1.37 -24.22
N TYR A 317 -11.83 2.70 -24.25
CA TYR A 317 -13.05 3.37 -24.70
C TYR A 317 -13.38 2.98 -26.15
N HIS A 318 -12.42 3.12 -27.07
CA HIS A 318 -12.64 2.77 -28.48
C HIS A 318 -12.97 1.29 -28.66
N LYS A 319 -12.28 0.41 -27.93
CA LYS A 319 -12.56 -1.03 -27.94
C LYS A 319 -13.99 -1.31 -27.50
N ALA A 320 -14.41 -0.77 -26.35
CA ALA A 320 -15.77 -0.96 -25.82
C ALA A 320 -16.86 -0.42 -26.76
N VAL A 321 -16.61 0.68 -27.45
CA VAL A 321 -17.54 1.26 -28.43
C VAL A 321 -17.60 0.43 -29.72
N SER A 322 -16.44 -0.09 -30.17
CA SER A 322 -16.28 -0.82 -31.44
C SER A 322 -16.65 -2.30 -31.36
N GLU A 323 -16.72 -2.87 -30.16
CA GLU A 323 -17.18 -4.25 -29.96
C GLU A 323 -18.61 -4.41 -30.51
N LYS A 324 -18.76 -5.28 -31.51
CA LYS A 324 -20.03 -5.53 -32.20
C LYS A 324 -20.97 -6.26 -31.26
N THR A 325 -22.02 -5.58 -30.82
CA THR A 325 -23.24 -6.27 -30.39
C THR A 325 -23.87 -6.84 -31.67
N ILE A 326 -24.32 -8.10 -31.65
CA ILE A 326 -24.84 -8.85 -32.81
C ILE A 326 -26.01 -8.13 -33.55
N ALA A 327 -26.53 -7.03 -32.98
CA ALA A 327 -27.62 -6.24 -33.54
C ALA A 327 -27.23 -5.06 -34.47
N ASP A 328 -25.98 -4.60 -34.55
CA ASP A 328 -25.67 -3.39 -35.34
C ASP A 328 -25.17 -3.70 -36.76
N LYS A 329 -26.11 -3.98 -37.66
CA LYS A 329 -25.96 -3.63 -39.08
C LYS A 329 -26.61 -2.27 -39.29
N LEU A 330 -25.79 -1.21 -39.40
CA LEU A 330 -25.85 -0.20 -40.47
C LEU A 330 -24.84 0.94 -40.21
N PRO A 331 -24.16 1.46 -41.25
CA PRO A 331 -23.26 2.59 -41.13
C PRO A 331 -24.02 3.90 -41.35
N THR A 332 -23.77 4.92 -40.53
CA THR A 332 -24.11 6.31 -40.90
C THR A 332 -23.15 7.31 -40.27
N LYS A 333 -22.24 7.79 -41.12
CA LYS A 333 -21.56 9.11 -41.13
C LYS A 333 -21.39 9.81 -39.78
N ALA A 334 -20.27 9.55 -39.10
CA ALA A 334 -19.30 10.55 -38.63
C ALA A 334 -18.25 9.89 -37.71
N THR A 335 -17.53 8.87 -38.18
CA THR A 335 -16.31 8.43 -37.47
C THR A 335 -15.15 9.15 -38.12
N ARG A 336 -14.89 10.39 -37.68
CA ARG A 336 -13.63 11.06 -38.02
C ARG A 336 -12.53 10.33 -37.27
N PHE A 337 -11.75 9.56 -38.01
CA PHE A 337 -10.53 8.91 -37.56
C PHE A 337 -9.45 9.97 -37.35
N VAL A 338 -9.05 10.20 -36.10
CA VAL A 338 -7.73 10.74 -35.76
C VAL A 338 -7.20 9.95 -34.57
N ILE A 339 -6.55 8.84 -34.87
CA ILE A 339 -5.44 8.34 -34.03
C ILE A 339 -4.37 7.99 -35.03
N PHE A 340 -3.39 8.88 -35.20
CA PHE A 340 -1.96 8.60 -35.28
C PHE A 340 -1.22 9.95 -35.35
N GLU A 341 -0.11 10.06 -34.60
CA GLU A 341 0.87 11.16 -34.49
C GLU A 341 0.92 12.03 -33.21
N GLY A 342 0.23 11.66 -32.12
CA GLY A 342 0.21 12.49 -30.89
C GLY A 342 0.95 11.98 -29.65
N ILE A 343 1.46 10.75 -29.61
CA ILE A 343 2.18 10.21 -28.44
C ILE A 343 3.36 9.39 -28.94
N GLY A 344 4.58 9.89 -28.76
CA GLY A 344 5.80 9.13 -28.94
C GLY A 344 5.92 8.05 -27.87
N ILE A 345 5.40 6.85 -28.15
CA ILE A 345 5.82 5.60 -27.49
C ILE A 345 6.32 4.68 -28.61
N ALA A 346 7.65 4.59 -28.68
CA ALA A 346 8.50 3.76 -29.52
C ALA A 346 7.83 2.78 -30.50
N LEU A 347 7.75 3.19 -31.77
CA LEU A 347 7.85 2.28 -32.90
C LEU A 347 8.99 2.78 -33.78
N ASP A 348 10.22 2.43 -33.41
CA ASP A 348 11.19 2.01 -34.42
C ASP A 348 12.31 1.17 -33.79
N VAL A 349 12.98 0.38 -34.65
CA VAL A 349 14.00 -0.66 -34.40
C VAL A 349 13.34 -2.05 -34.31
N LEU A 350 13.13 -2.79 -35.40
CA LEU A 350 14.07 -3.07 -36.50
C LEU A 350 13.38 -3.21 -37.87
N GLY A 351 13.90 -2.47 -38.85
CA GLY A 351 13.42 -2.46 -40.23
C GLY A 351 13.84 -3.65 -41.10
N ALA A 352 13.30 -3.59 -42.31
CA ALA A 352 13.55 -4.38 -43.51
C ALA A 352 12.74 -5.69 -43.69
N GLY A 353 11.53 -5.52 -44.23
CA GLY A 353 10.99 -6.41 -45.27
C GLY A 353 10.26 -7.67 -44.81
N GLY A 354 9.00 -7.80 -45.26
CA GLY A 354 8.37 -9.09 -45.55
C GLY A 354 7.85 -9.90 -44.37
N ILE A 355 6.55 -10.19 -44.41
CA ILE A 355 5.82 -11.33 -43.81
C ILE A 355 6.70 -12.36 -43.08
N GLY A 356 6.51 -12.56 -41.77
CA GLY A 356 7.12 -13.67 -41.05
C GLY A 356 6.72 -13.81 -39.57
N THR A 357 5.88 -14.81 -39.30
CA THR A 357 5.41 -15.35 -38.02
C THR A 357 6.46 -15.46 -36.91
N ALA A 358 6.11 -15.05 -35.69
CA ALA A 358 6.49 -15.76 -34.46
C ALA A 358 5.41 -15.61 -33.39
N VAL A 359 4.59 -16.65 -33.32
CA VAL A 359 3.77 -17.10 -32.19
C VAL A 359 4.63 -17.15 -30.92
N GLY A 360 4.09 -16.69 -29.78
CA GLY A 360 4.56 -17.11 -28.47
C GLY A 360 4.66 -16.00 -27.42
N LEU A 361 3.52 -15.49 -26.92
CA LEU A 361 3.47 -14.93 -25.56
C LEU A 361 2.29 -15.56 -24.83
N GLY A 362 2.62 -16.17 -23.70
CA GLY A 362 1.76 -17.04 -22.91
C GLY A 362 0.51 -16.32 -22.42
N LEU A 363 -0.63 -16.92 -22.76
CA LEU A 363 -1.88 -16.78 -22.04
C LEU A 363 -1.71 -17.50 -20.70
N SER A 364 -1.53 -16.74 -19.61
CA SER A 364 -1.75 -17.25 -18.26
C SER A 364 -2.87 -16.45 -17.61
N ALA A 365 -4.04 -17.10 -17.54
CA ALA A 365 -5.17 -16.81 -16.66
C ALA A 365 -5.83 -15.42 -16.74
N VAL A 366 -6.27 -15.01 -17.93
CA VAL A 366 -7.48 -14.18 -18.06
C VAL A 366 -8.64 -15.13 -18.37
N ASP A 367 -9.06 -15.92 -17.38
CA ASP A 367 -10.29 -16.70 -17.50
C ASP A 367 -10.96 -16.84 -16.14
N ASN A 368 -11.89 -15.93 -15.88
CA ASN A 368 -13.31 -16.24 -15.79
C ASN A 368 -14.07 -14.95 -15.47
N PHE A 369 -15.23 -14.78 -16.10
CA PHE A 369 -16.08 -13.57 -16.11
C PHE A 369 -15.63 -12.51 -17.12
N TYR A 370 -15.95 -12.68 -18.41
CA TYR A 370 -17.21 -12.15 -18.90
C TYR A 370 -17.50 -10.73 -18.32
N LEU A 371 -17.28 -9.61 -19.01
CA LEU A 371 -17.98 -9.24 -20.25
C LEU A 371 -19.46 -9.66 -20.35
N ASP A 372 -20.06 -10.37 -19.37
CA ASP A 372 -21.32 -11.14 -19.56
C ASP A 372 -22.56 -10.26 -19.69
N LYS A 373 -22.32 -8.98 -19.51
CA LYS A 373 -23.16 -7.85 -19.87
C LYS A 373 -22.22 -6.68 -19.66
N LEU A 374 -21.80 -6.01 -20.73
CA LEU A 374 -21.74 -4.55 -20.72
C LEU A 374 -23.15 -4.08 -20.31
N ILE A 375 -23.50 -4.23 -19.02
CA ILE A 375 -24.71 -3.87 -18.30
C ILE A 375 -25.96 -3.77 -19.22
N GLY A 376 -26.40 -4.89 -19.81
CA GLY A 376 -27.58 -4.92 -20.69
C GLY A 376 -27.42 -4.35 -22.11
N GLY A 377 -26.21 -4.33 -22.69
CA GLY A 377 -25.90 -3.68 -23.97
C GLY A 377 -25.53 -2.19 -23.85
N TRP A 378 -25.25 -1.72 -22.63
CA TRP A 378 -24.83 -0.34 -22.38
C TRP A 378 -23.36 -0.14 -22.78
N LYS A 379 -23.04 0.96 -23.46
CA LYS A 379 -21.69 1.31 -23.92
C LYS A 379 -21.27 2.68 -23.37
N PRO A 380 -19.97 2.92 -23.11
CA PRO A 380 -19.52 4.19 -22.53
C PRO A 380 -19.85 5.41 -23.40
N ASN A 381 -19.90 5.27 -24.72
CA ASN A 381 -20.32 6.37 -25.60
C ASN A 381 -21.79 6.78 -25.44
N GLN A 382 -22.66 5.91 -24.92
CA GLN A 382 -24.05 6.27 -24.68
C GLN A 382 -24.17 7.39 -23.66
N PHE A 383 -23.37 7.35 -22.59
CA PHE A 383 -23.30 8.45 -21.63
C PHE A 383 -22.58 9.66 -22.21
N ILE A 384 -21.40 9.46 -22.81
CA ILE A 384 -20.58 10.56 -23.35
C ILE A 384 -21.34 11.38 -24.40
N GLU A 385 -21.98 10.73 -25.37
CA GLU A 385 -22.62 11.42 -26.50
C GLU A 385 -24.03 11.93 -26.18
N LYS A 386 -24.80 11.23 -25.32
CA LYS A 386 -26.22 11.57 -25.08
C LYS A 386 -26.44 12.45 -23.87
N ASP A 387 -25.61 12.30 -22.85
CA ASP A 387 -25.81 12.97 -21.56
C ASP A 387 -24.73 14.03 -21.35
N LEU A 388 -23.46 13.65 -21.50
CA LEU A 388 -22.34 14.53 -21.16
C LEU A 388 -22.11 15.64 -22.18
N ILE A 389 -21.72 15.32 -23.42
CA ILE A 389 -21.38 16.32 -24.46
C ILE A 389 -22.50 17.37 -24.65
N PRO A 390 -23.79 16.99 -24.77
CA PRO A 390 -24.85 17.98 -24.97
C PRO A 390 -24.94 19.03 -23.85
N ALA A 391 -24.58 18.67 -22.62
CA ALA A 391 -24.63 19.56 -21.47
C ALA A 391 -23.42 20.53 -21.38
N ILE A 392 -22.28 20.17 -21.97
CA ILE A 392 -21.00 20.89 -21.78
C ILE A 392 -20.37 21.42 -23.08
N LYS A 393 -21.06 21.27 -24.22
CA LYS A 393 -20.53 21.68 -25.52
C LYS A 393 -20.32 23.20 -25.56
N LYS A 394 -19.15 23.64 -26.02
CA LYS A 394 -18.89 25.07 -26.28
C LYS A 394 -19.84 25.53 -27.38
N GLN A 395 -20.58 26.61 -27.14
CA GLN A 395 -21.36 27.26 -28.21
C GLN A 395 -20.38 27.95 -29.16
N GLU A 396 -20.49 27.66 -30.46
CA GLU A 396 -19.77 28.41 -31.49
C GLU A 396 -20.26 29.87 -31.44
N GLN A 397 -19.34 30.82 -31.24
CA GLN A 397 -19.61 32.25 -31.35
C GLN A 397 -19.71 32.68 -32.81
#